data_AF-A0A954QXY3-F1
#
_entry.id   AF-A0A954QXY3-F1
#
_cell.length_a   1.000
_cell.length_b   1.000
_cell.length_c   1.000
_cell.angle_alpha   90.00
_cell.angle_beta   90.00
_cell.angle_gamma   90.00
#
_symmetry.space_group_name_H-M   'P 1'
#
loop_
_entity.id
_entity.type
_entity.pdbx_description
1 polymer ?
#
loop_
_entity_poly.entity_id
_entity_poly.type
_entity_poly.pdbx_seq_one_letter_code
_entity_poly.pdbx_strand_id
1 'polypeptide(L)' 'MESKHRAHLLSRFRAAVGETPLHVLEIPDDYRYMDPELMDMIVDRVESCLRTTP' A
#
# COMPACT_ATOMS: atom_id res chain seq x y z
N MET A 1 -5.15 -2.20 -3.02
CA MET A 1 -4.31 -1.27 -2.19
C MET A 1 -4.64 0.22 -2.47
N GLU A 2 -5.89 0.61 -2.25
CA GLU A 2 -6.38 1.94 -2.62
C GLU A 2 -6.69 2.83 -1.40
N SER A 3 -6.86 4.13 -1.61
CA SER A 3 -7.16 5.14 -0.57
C SER A 3 -8.32 4.77 0.35
N LYS A 4 -9.32 4.01 -0.15
CA LYS A 4 -10.43 3.47 0.65
C LYS A 4 -9.97 2.53 1.78
N HIS A 5 -8.94 1.73 1.53
CA HIS A 5 -8.36 0.83 2.52
C HIS A 5 -7.67 1.61 3.64
N ARG A 6 -6.95 2.68 3.29
CA ARG A 6 -6.34 3.60 4.25
C ARG A 6 -7.40 4.27 5.13
N ALA A 7 -8.48 4.77 4.54
CA ALA A 7 -9.56 5.39 5.30
C ALA A 7 -10.22 4.41 6.29
N HIS A 8 -10.48 3.17 5.86
CA HIS A 8 -11.03 2.13 6.72
C HIS A 8 -10.06 1.73 7.84
N LEU A 9 -8.77 1.57 7.54
CA LEU A 9 -7.72 1.25 8.50
C LEU A 9 -7.57 2.34 9.56
N LEU A 10 -7.52 3.62 9.16
CA LEU A 10 -7.45 4.74 10.09
C LEU A 10 -8.72 4.90 10.92
N SER A 11 -9.89 4.63 10.35
CA SER A 11 -11.16 4.68 11.09
C SER A 11 -11.20 3.66 12.23
N ARG A 12 -10.61 2.47 12.02
CA ARG A 12 -10.73 1.34 12.96
C ARG A 12 -9.51 1.18 13.88
N PHE A 13 -8.33 1.61 13.44
CA PHE A 13 -7.05 1.34 14.11
C PHE A 13 -6.16 2.57 14.29
N ARG A 14 -6.73 3.78 14.31
CA ARG A 14 -5.96 5.04 14.44
C ARG A 14 -4.88 5.00 15.52
N ALA A 15 -5.23 4.50 16.72
CA ALA A 15 -4.31 4.43 17.85
C ALA A 15 -3.14 3.45 17.63
N ALA A 16 -3.38 2.35 16.91
CA ALA A 16 -2.34 1.37 16.58
C ALA A 16 -1.44 1.85 15.44
N VAL A 17 -1.99 2.65 14.51
CA VAL A 17 -1.23 3.24 13.40
C VAL A 17 -0.31 4.37 13.90
N GLY A 18 -0.76 5.16 14.88
CA GLY A 18 0.06 6.20 15.51
C GLY A 18 0.74 7.11 14.47
N GLU A 19 2.08 7.14 14.51
CA GLU A 19 2.94 7.92 13.61
C GLU A 19 3.52 7.09 12.45
N THR A 20 3.13 5.82 12.32
CA THR A 20 3.65 4.95 11.25
C THR A 20 3.26 5.52 9.87
N PRO A 21 4.25 5.79 8.99
CA PRO A 21 3.98 6.26 7.64
C PRO A 21 3.18 5.22 6.85
N LEU A 22 1.97 5.59 6.42
CA LEU A 22 1.10 4.72 5.64
C LEU A 22 1.11 5.16 4.17
N HIS A 23 1.81 4.38 3.35
CA HIS A 23 1.88 4.58 1.90
C HIS A 23 0.83 3.73 1.20
N VAL A 24 0.00 4.36 0.38
CA VAL A 24 -1.00 3.67 -0.45
C VAL A 24 -0.36 3.46 -1.81
N LEU A 25 -0.23 2.19 -2.22
CA LEU A 25 0.42 1.86 -3.49
C LEU A 25 -0.49 2.04 -4.70
N GLU A 26 -1.80 2.31 -4.55
CA GLU A 26 -2.78 2.47 -5.64
C GLU A 26 -2.91 1.25 -6.58
N ILE A 27 -2.58 0.05 -6.09
CA ILE A 27 -2.67 -1.19 -6.89
C ILE A 27 -4.12 -1.69 -6.85
N PRO A 28 -4.74 -1.97 -8.01
CA PRO A 28 -6.05 -2.60 -8.11
C PRO A 28 -6.10 -3.99 -7.43
N ASP A 29 -7.29 -4.42 -7.00
CA ASP A 29 -7.47 -5.71 -6.31
C ASP A 29 -8.02 -6.82 -7.26
N ASP A 30 -7.89 -6.64 -8.58
CA ASP A 30 -8.41 -7.54 -9.63
C ASP A 30 -7.40 -8.60 -10.10
N TYR A 31 -6.25 -8.70 -9.44
CA TYR A 31 -5.21 -9.68 -9.74
C TYR A 31 -5.44 -11.02 -9.04
N ARG A 32 -5.00 -12.10 -9.69
CA ARG A 32 -4.95 -13.42 -9.05
C ARG A 32 -3.82 -13.49 -8.03
N TYR A 33 -3.89 -14.49 -7.17
CA TYR A 33 -2.82 -14.76 -6.21
C TYR A 33 -1.47 -14.93 -6.92
N MET A 34 -0.53 -14.04 -6.59
CA MET A 34 0.82 -13.99 -7.18
C MET A 34 0.83 -13.89 -8.71
N ASP A 35 -0.10 -13.12 -9.28
CA ASP A 35 -0.04 -12.78 -10.69
C ASP A 35 1.31 -12.09 -11.02
N PRO A 36 2.01 -12.47 -12.09
CA PRO A 36 3.26 -11.82 -12.48
C PRO A 36 3.13 -10.30 -12.66
N GLU A 37 2.01 -9.82 -13.22
CA GLU A 37 1.78 -8.37 -13.43
C GLU A 37 1.63 -7.64 -12.09
N LEU A 38 0.95 -8.26 -11.13
CA LEU A 38 0.84 -7.76 -9.75
C LEU A 38 2.22 -7.64 -9.10
N MET A 39 3.06 -8.67 -9.26
CA MET A 39 4.39 -8.70 -8.65
C MET A 39 5.29 -7.60 -9.20
N ASP A 40 5.29 -7.39 -10.53
CA ASP A 40 6.06 -6.32 -11.17
C ASP A 40 5.61 -4.94 -10.66
N MET A 41 4.31 -4.70 -10.58
CA MET A 41 3.76 -3.45 -10.04
C MET A 41 4.10 -3.22 -8.57
N ILE A 42 4.12 -4.28 -7.75
CA ILE A 42 4.50 -4.18 -6.33
C ILE A 42 5.97 -3.76 -6.23
N VAL A 43 6.87 -4.41 -6.96
CA VAL A 43 8.30 -4.12 -6.92
C VAL A 43 8.55 -2.66 -7.29
N ASP A 44 8.04 -2.20 -8.43
CA ASP A 44 8.24 -0.84 -8.91
C ASP A 44 7.76 0.23 -7.91
N ARG A 45 6.57 0.03 -7.34
CA ARG A 45 5.95 1.01 -6.43
C ARG A 45 6.59 1.00 -5.05
N VAL A 46 6.93 -0.18 -4.52
CA VAL A 46 7.64 -0.30 -3.25
C VAL A 46 9.02 0.35 -3.35
N GLU A 47 9.76 0.10 -4.44
CA GLU A 47 11.04 0.75 -4.67
C GLU A 47 10.91 2.28 -4.67
N SER A 48 9.87 2.82 -5.31
CA SER A 48 9.62 4.26 -5.29
C SER A 48 9.37 4.78 -3.87
N CYS A 49 8.63 4.05 -3.04
CA CYS A 49 8.37 4.44 -1.65
C CYS A 49 9.64 4.40 -0.78
N LEU A 50 10.48 3.37 -0.95
CA LEU A 50 11.72 3.22 -0.20
C LEU A 50 12.71 4.35 -0.54
N ARG A 51 12.81 4.76 -1.80
CA ARG A 51 13.66 5.88 -2.24
C ARG A 51 13.22 7.24 -1.68
N THR A 52 11.95 7.40 -1.31
CA THR A 52 11.41 8.64 -0.73
C THR A 52 11.51 8.73 0.80
N THR A 53 12.10 7.73 1.46
CA THR A 53 12.36 7.80 2.90
C THR A 53 13.76 8.41 3.12
N PRO A 54 13.88 9.62 3.71
CA PRO A 54 15.17 10.23 4.02
C PRO A 54 15.94 9.51 5.14
#